data_AF-A0A8J2WWW3-F1
#
_entry.id   AF-A0A8J2WWW3-F1
#
_cell.length_a   1.000
_cell.length_b   1.000
_cell.length_c   1.000
_cell.angle_alpha   90.00
_cell.angle_beta   90.00
_cell.angle_gamma   90.00
#
_symmetry.space_group_name_H-M   'P 1'
#
loop_
_entity.id
_entity.type
_entity.pdbx_description
1 polymer ?
#
loop_
_entity_poly.entity_id
_entity_poly.type
_entity_poly.pdbx_seq_one_letter_code
_entity_poly.pdbx_strand_id
1 'polypeptide(L)'
;MAAVKLLAIITTTHACLDAPQRPRRHHHALVTRRWVVKRFPRHDPSRYFSIIRAPVGTDYWLLAKNGSYPNAALKSTLNVFKGCDAKLRGCAPPHVVAKGASDVHNYAVLADNQKVWGVTGLTSQKRSTTMGLLASSSDWLVNSIPGLSSDHPGCVERRPNRPVCEYDGRFSLAKLGNATLLYARGNTNPVSGGRAVTISTLVKNEWGPLRPITFQPSPKPFDVLHDPNKAREEADVYFGAVNENPSVPGTLLGLFPTALKTAASILMAVSCDGSHFSAPIRLFESSHVGGEIVDHAVDGISVDGDDVLLYVHAGVPGVFEKTCAFKALHPKPGVKKHNVTENWREPRSELIGLSIHREKLATWTRKQMMGLEGCGPDTSRRRRN
;
A
#
# COMPACT_ATOMS: atom_id res chain seq x y z
N MET A 1 44.13 -0.24 -27.60
CA MET A 1 43.35 -0.28 -26.33
C MET A 1 42.25 0.80 -26.20
N ALA A 2 42.02 1.67 -27.19
CA ALA A 2 40.93 2.68 -27.12
C ALA A 2 39.56 2.18 -27.64
N ALA A 3 39.53 1.17 -28.52
CA ALA A 3 38.29 0.67 -29.13
C ALA A 3 37.39 -0.16 -28.19
N VAL A 4 37.95 -0.77 -27.14
CA VAL A 4 37.19 -1.62 -26.19
C VAL A 4 36.34 -0.78 -25.21
N LYS A 5 36.73 0.47 -24.93
CA LYS A 5 35.93 1.36 -24.06
C LYS A 5 34.70 1.94 -24.77
N LEU A 6 34.74 2.11 -26.09
CA LEU A 6 33.59 2.64 -26.84
C LEU A 6 32.47 1.60 -26.98
N LEU A 7 32.82 0.32 -27.11
CA LEU A 7 31.85 -0.78 -27.22
C LEU A 7 31.07 -1.02 -25.91
N ALA A 8 31.66 -0.77 -24.74
CA ALA A 8 30.99 -0.83 -23.44
C ALA A 8 29.99 0.33 -23.21
N ILE A 9 30.22 1.48 -23.84
CA ILE A 9 29.32 2.65 -23.76
C ILE A 9 28.14 2.51 -24.73
N ILE A 10 28.35 1.88 -25.90
CA ILE A 10 27.30 1.65 -26.90
C ILE A 10 26.36 0.48 -26.52
N THR A 11 26.87 -0.54 -25.82
CA THR A 11 26.05 -1.67 -25.35
C THR A 11 25.17 -1.33 -24.14
N THR A 12 25.59 -0.40 -23.28
CA THR A 12 24.78 0.06 -22.14
C THR A 12 23.65 1.02 -22.52
N THR A 13 23.77 1.71 -23.65
CA THR A 13 22.74 2.64 -24.16
C THR A 13 21.56 1.94 -24.83
N HIS A 14 21.75 0.74 -25.42
CA HIS A 14 20.68 0.01 -26.10
C HIS A 14 19.71 -0.73 -25.16
N ALA A 15 20.12 -1.07 -23.93
CA ALA A 15 19.24 -1.70 -22.94
C ALA A 15 18.27 -0.73 -22.24
N CYS A 16 18.29 0.57 -22.60
CA CYS A 16 17.61 1.63 -21.86
C CYS A 16 16.32 2.16 -22.50
N LEU A 17 15.88 1.61 -23.65
CA LEU A 17 14.84 2.24 -24.48
C LEU A 17 13.40 1.83 -24.16
N ASP A 18 13.18 0.74 -23.43
CA ASP A 18 11.80 0.30 -23.15
C ASP A 18 11.41 0.67 -21.72
N ALA A 19 10.98 1.92 -21.53
CA ALA A 19 10.01 2.17 -20.47
C ALA A 19 8.88 1.14 -20.69
N PRO A 20 8.53 0.29 -19.71
CA PRO A 20 7.57 -0.77 -19.93
C PRO A 20 6.34 -0.14 -20.57
N GLN A 21 5.95 -0.64 -21.75
CA GLN A 21 4.73 -0.19 -22.42
C GLN A 21 3.64 -0.21 -21.36
N ARG A 22 2.97 0.92 -21.14
CA ARG A 22 1.87 0.95 -20.16
C ARG A 22 0.89 -0.13 -20.61
N PRO A 23 0.70 -1.20 -19.83
CA PRO A 23 -0.26 -2.21 -20.20
C PRO A 23 -1.61 -1.50 -20.34
N ARG A 24 -2.44 -1.99 -21.26
CA ARG A 24 -3.85 -1.62 -21.23
C ARG A 24 -4.34 -1.97 -19.83
N ARG A 25 -4.66 -0.94 -19.03
CA ARG A 25 -5.05 -1.09 -17.62
C ARG A 25 -6.42 -1.77 -17.57
N HIS A 26 -6.42 -3.08 -17.71
CA HIS A 26 -7.58 -3.93 -17.56
C HIS A 26 -7.94 -4.03 -16.08
N HIS A 27 -9.23 -4.16 -15.81
CA HIS A 27 -9.77 -4.39 -14.48
C HIS A 27 -10.59 -5.67 -14.47
N HIS A 28 -10.74 -6.25 -13.29
CA HIS A 28 -11.56 -7.44 -13.12
C HIS A 28 -13.01 -7.19 -13.52
N ALA A 29 -13.70 -8.24 -13.98
CA ALA A 29 -15.14 -8.21 -14.29
C ALA A 29 -16.04 -7.85 -13.09
N LEU A 30 -15.50 -7.76 -11.87
CA LEU A 30 -16.24 -7.25 -10.70
C LEU A 30 -16.45 -5.73 -10.78
N VAL A 31 -15.45 -5.02 -11.29
CA VAL A 31 -15.48 -3.56 -11.42
C VAL A 31 -16.50 -3.19 -12.50
N THR A 32 -17.53 -2.46 -12.10
CA THR A 32 -18.62 -2.01 -12.98
C THR A 32 -18.29 -0.68 -13.63
N ARG A 33 -17.49 0.16 -12.94
CA ARG A 33 -17.08 1.47 -13.45
C ARG A 33 -15.66 1.80 -12.99
N ARG A 34 -14.92 2.48 -13.88
CA ARG A 34 -13.63 3.08 -13.60
C ARG A 34 -13.67 4.56 -13.97
N TRP A 35 -13.06 5.42 -13.15
CA TRP A 35 -12.89 6.84 -13.48
C TRP A 35 -11.59 7.39 -12.91
N VAL A 36 -11.15 8.53 -13.42
CA VAL A 36 -10.03 9.29 -12.84
C VAL A 36 -10.60 10.28 -11.84
N VAL A 37 -10.27 10.10 -10.57
CA VAL A 37 -10.63 11.02 -9.48
C VAL A 37 -9.83 12.31 -9.61
N LYS A 38 -8.50 12.17 -9.76
CA LYS A 38 -7.59 13.31 -9.85
C LYS A 38 -6.39 12.95 -10.72
N ARG A 39 -5.97 13.89 -11.56
CA ARG A 39 -4.66 13.86 -12.23
C ARG A 39 -3.75 14.80 -11.48
N PHE A 40 -2.61 14.29 -11.04
CA PHE A 40 -1.64 15.11 -10.34
C PHE A 40 -0.76 15.87 -11.33
N PRO A 41 -0.31 17.09 -10.98
CA PRO A 41 0.76 17.77 -11.71
C PRO A 41 1.97 16.85 -11.88
N ARG A 42 2.79 17.11 -12.91
CA ARG A 42 4.09 16.42 -13.01
C ARG A 42 4.92 16.73 -11.77
N HIS A 43 5.61 15.72 -11.26
CA HIS A 43 6.43 15.81 -10.05
C HIS A 43 5.66 16.15 -8.75
N ASP A 44 4.33 15.98 -8.74
CA ASP A 44 3.58 16.01 -7.49
C ASP A 44 4.14 14.91 -6.55
N PRO A 45 4.54 15.22 -5.30
CA PRO A 45 5.20 14.25 -4.44
C PRO A 45 4.21 13.40 -3.61
N SER A 46 2.91 13.59 -3.81
CA SER A 46 1.88 12.92 -3.02
C SER A 46 1.88 11.42 -3.27
N ARG A 47 1.83 10.63 -2.20
CA ARG A 47 1.87 9.17 -2.24
C ARG A 47 1.24 8.56 -0.99
N TYR A 48 1.08 7.23 -1.04
CA TYR A 48 0.51 6.44 0.05
C TYR A 48 -0.81 7.03 0.55
N PHE A 49 -1.81 7.13 -0.33
CA PHE A 49 -3.09 7.73 0.02
C PHE A 49 -3.89 6.85 0.96
N SER A 50 -4.59 7.45 1.91
CA SER A 50 -5.56 6.75 2.76
C SER A 50 -6.92 7.43 2.70
N ILE A 51 -8.00 6.67 2.85
CA ILE A 51 -9.36 7.17 2.93
C ILE A 51 -9.98 6.67 4.22
N ILE A 52 -10.54 7.59 4.99
CA ILE A 52 -11.35 7.26 6.16
C ILE A 52 -12.69 7.95 6.04
N ARG A 53 -13.74 7.33 6.59
CA ARG A 53 -14.99 8.03 6.84
C ARG A 53 -14.76 9.03 7.98
N ALA A 54 -15.31 10.23 7.88
CA ALA A 54 -15.27 11.17 8.98
C ALA A 54 -15.95 10.55 10.22
N PRO A 55 -15.40 10.72 11.44
CA PRO A 55 -16.03 10.23 12.66
C PRO A 55 -17.44 10.79 12.86
N VAL A 56 -17.66 12.04 12.45
CA VAL A 56 -18.95 12.73 12.51
C VAL A 56 -19.37 13.10 11.09
N GLY A 57 -20.58 12.69 10.70
CA GLY A 57 -21.16 13.00 9.39
C GLY A 57 -21.10 11.86 8.37
N THR A 58 -21.20 12.24 7.10
CA THR A 58 -21.22 11.32 5.95
C THR A 58 -20.10 11.59 4.95
N ASP A 59 -19.23 12.56 5.23
CA ASP A 59 -18.10 12.87 4.37
C ASP A 59 -16.93 11.89 4.59
N TYR A 60 -16.01 11.94 3.65
CA TYR A 60 -14.77 11.18 3.64
C TYR A 60 -13.60 12.14 3.74
N TRP A 61 -12.54 11.68 4.40
CA TRP A 61 -11.26 12.38 4.44
C TRP A 61 -10.25 11.60 3.62
N LEU A 62 -9.57 12.32 2.73
CA LEU A 62 -8.44 11.80 1.96
C LEU A 62 -7.16 12.25 2.64
N LEU A 63 -6.29 11.30 2.97
CA LEU A 63 -4.98 11.55 3.52
C LEU A 63 -3.92 11.24 2.48
N ALA A 64 -2.87 12.05 2.42
CA ALA A 64 -1.77 11.86 1.51
C ALA A 64 -0.45 12.20 2.21
N LYS A 65 0.52 11.29 2.14
CA LYS A 65 1.90 11.65 2.49
C LYS A 65 2.44 12.52 1.38
N ASN A 66 2.97 13.69 1.72
CA ASN A 66 3.67 14.57 0.80
C ASN A 66 5.15 14.67 1.23
N GLY A 67 6.06 14.68 0.26
CA GLY A 67 7.51 14.58 0.48
C GLY A 67 8.00 13.21 1.01
N SER A 68 9.29 12.87 0.99
CA SER A 68 10.16 12.83 -0.20
C SER A 68 10.83 11.46 -0.42
N TYR A 69 11.05 11.09 -1.69
CA TYR A 69 12.24 10.44 -2.32
C TYR A 69 12.17 10.80 -3.83
N PRO A 70 13.26 11.19 -4.53
CA PRO A 70 14.68 11.15 -4.14
C PRO A 70 15.17 12.44 -3.47
N ASN A 71 14.42 13.53 -3.62
CA ASN A 71 14.77 14.82 -3.07
C ASN A 71 14.37 14.86 -1.60
N ALA A 72 15.14 14.17 -0.75
CA ALA A 72 15.03 14.17 0.71
C ALA A 72 15.13 15.59 1.28
N ALA A 73 14.06 16.37 1.16
CA ALA A 73 13.82 17.50 2.02
C ALA A 73 13.46 16.94 3.40
N LEU A 74 14.01 17.54 4.46
CA LEU A 74 13.71 17.30 5.87
C LEU A 74 12.22 17.55 6.25
N LYS A 75 11.32 17.66 5.27
CA LYS A 75 9.95 18.16 5.39
C LYS A 75 8.95 17.20 4.73
N SER A 76 8.94 15.92 5.14
CA SER A 76 7.78 15.06 4.83
C SER A 76 6.58 15.53 5.65
N THR A 77 5.38 15.53 5.07
CA THR A 77 4.14 15.93 5.73
C THR A 77 3.04 14.91 5.50
N LEU A 78 2.07 14.91 6.41
CA LEU A 78 0.79 14.24 6.21
C LEU A 78 -0.25 15.32 5.94
N ASN A 79 -0.83 15.28 4.75
CA ASN A 79 -1.84 16.23 4.31
C ASN A 79 -3.22 15.56 4.37
N VAL A 80 -4.23 16.30 4.81
CA VAL A 80 -5.61 15.82 4.93
C VAL A 80 -6.55 16.74 4.17
N PHE A 81 -7.31 16.18 3.26
CA PHE A 81 -8.39 16.83 2.53
C PHE A 81 -9.71 16.35 3.16
N LYS A 82 -10.45 17.26 3.82
CA LYS A 82 -11.72 16.96 4.51
C LYS A 82 -12.94 17.26 3.62
N GLY A 83 -14.13 16.82 4.01
CA GLY A 83 -15.38 17.20 3.35
C GLY A 83 -15.55 16.58 1.96
N CYS A 84 -14.84 15.50 1.65
CA CYS A 84 -14.98 14.83 0.37
C CYS A 84 -16.29 14.03 0.34
N ASP A 85 -16.94 13.94 -0.83
CA ASP A 85 -17.96 12.92 -1.03
C ASP A 85 -17.34 11.51 -1.16
N ALA A 86 -18.19 10.48 -1.27
CA ALA A 86 -17.73 9.11 -1.42
C ALA A 86 -16.85 8.90 -2.65
N LYS A 87 -17.00 9.68 -3.73
CA LYS A 87 -16.18 9.63 -4.96
C LYS A 87 -14.96 10.56 -4.89
N LEU A 88 -14.67 11.12 -3.72
CA LEU A 88 -13.59 12.05 -3.43
C LEU A 88 -13.68 13.40 -4.17
N ARG A 89 -14.91 13.87 -4.43
CA ARG A 89 -15.20 15.20 -4.98
C ARG A 89 -15.51 16.18 -3.86
N GLY A 90 -15.38 17.48 -4.14
CA GLY A 90 -15.76 18.54 -3.20
C GLY A 90 -14.86 18.69 -1.98
N CYS A 91 -13.72 18.00 -1.93
CA CYS A 91 -12.78 18.10 -0.83
C CYS A 91 -12.30 19.53 -0.58
N ALA A 92 -12.25 19.94 0.68
CA ALA A 92 -11.61 21.18 1.10
C ALA A 92 -10.10 21.18 0.78
N PRO A 93 -9.45 22.36 0.72
CA PRO A 93 -7.99 22.46 0.61
C PRO A 93 -7.27 21.63 1.69
N PRO A 94 -6.09 21.07 1.39
CA PRO A 94 -5.39 20.20 2.32
C PRO A 94 -4.88 20.95 3.55
N HIS A 95 -5.01 20.33 4.71
CA HIS A 95 -4.39 20.75 5.96
C HIS A 95 -3.22 19.82 6.32
N VAL A 96 -2.11 20.38 6.77
CA VAL A 96 -0.96 19.59 7.24
C VAL A 96 -1.20 19.19 8.69
N VAL A 97 -1.30 17.88 8.96
CA VAL A 97 -1.56 17.35 10.31
C VAL A 97 -0.33 16.73 10.99
N ALA A 98 0.72 16.45 10.21
CA ALA A 98 2.00 15.98 10.74
C ALA A 98 3.14 16.47 9.85
N LYS A 99 4.32 16.66 10.45
CA LYS A 99 5.56 17.07 9.76
C LYS A 99 6.72 16.26 10.31
N GLY A 100 7.69 15.94 9.46
CA GLY A 100 8.88 15.20 9.84
C GLY A 100 8.89 13.80 9.21
N ALA A 101 10.08 13.36 8.79
CA ALA A 101 10.23 12.08 8.11
C ALA A 101 9.86 10.88 9.01
N SER A 102 10.18 10.96 10.31
CA SER A 102 9.82 9.95 11.32
C SER A 102 8.30 9.86 11.54
N ASP A 103 7.65 11.01 11.65
CA ASP A 103 6.27 11.12 12.14
C ASP A 103 5.23 10.79 11.06
N VAL A 104 5.69 10.57 9.83
CA VAL A 104 4.85 10.16 8.69
C VAL A 104 5.41 8.92 8.01
N HIS A 105 6.44 8.29 8.61
CA HIS A 105 7.00 7.05 8.09
C HIS A 105 6.00 5.92 8.32
N ASN A 106 5.67 5.24 7.22
CA ASN A 106 4.77 4.09 7.18
C ASN A 106 3.41 4.33 7.85
N TYR A 107 2.90 5.57 7.82
CA TYR A 107 1.69 5.91 8.56
C TYR A 107 0.50 5.02 8.17
N ALA A 108 -0.35 4.70 9.14
CA ALA A 108 -1.68 4.15 8.95
C ALA A 108 -2.67 4.92 9.80
N VAL A 109 -3.92 4.96 9.34
CA VAL A 109 -5.02 5.62 10.06
C VAL A 109 -6.24 4.72 10.09
N LEU A 110 -7.02 4.86 11.14
CA LEU A 110 -8.28 4.16 11.34
C LEU A 110 -9.26 5.13 11.96
N ALA A 111 -10.49 5.20 11.46
CA ALA A 111 -11.55 5.98 12.09
C ALA A 111 -12.60 5.05 12.69
N ASP A 112 -13.13 5.43 13.85
CA ASP A 112 -14.39 4.93 14.38
C ASP A 112 -15.40 6.10 14.46
N ASN A 113 -16.60 5.83 14.98
CA ASN A 113 -17.68 6.81 15.06
C ASN A 113 -17.39 8.00 16.01
N GLN A 114 -16.24 8.03 16.68
CA GLN A 114 -15.90 9.06 17.66
C GLN A 114 -14.50 9.63 17.46
N LYS A 115 -13.57 8.85 16.90
CA LYS A 115 -12.14 9.12 16.94
C LYS A 115 -11.44 8.72 15.66
N VAL A 116 -10.33 9.38 15.40
CA VAL A 116 -9.35 8.95 14.40
C VAL A 116 -8.09 8.52 15.14
N TRP A 117 -7.66 7.31 14.84
CA TRP A 117 -6.44 6.69 15.35
C TRP A 117 -5.38 6.70 14.26
N GLY A 118 -4.13 6.67 14.66
CA GLY A 118 -3.04 6.43 13.72
C GLY A 118 -1.81 5.80 14.35
N VAL A 119 -1.00 5.18 13.49
CA VAL A 119 0.27 4.53 13.81
C VAL A 119 1.32 4.96 12.80
N THR A 120 2.56 5.08 13.26
CA THR A 120 3.75 5.22 12.41
C THR A 120 4.82 4.21 12.78
N GLY A 121 5.76 4.01 11.86
CA GLY A 121 6.96 3.23 12.10
C GLY A 121 8.01 4.05 12.83
N LEU A 122 8.63 3.47 13.87
CA LEU A 122 9.72 4.11 14.60
C LEU A 122 11.05 3.79 13.91
N THR A 123 11.74 4.81 13.41
CA THR A 123 13.02 4.66 12.69
C THR A 123 14.26 4.71 13.59
N SER A 124 14.10 4.92 14.89
CA SER A 124 15.22 4.93 15.85
C SER A 124 14.86 4.21 17.15
N GLN A 125 15.81 3.44 17.69
CA GLN A 125 15.72 2.75 18.99
C GLN A 125 15.45 3.68 20.19
N LYS A 126 15.62 5.00 20.03
CA LYS A 126 15.67 5.95 21.15
C LYS A 126 14.42 6.78 21.37
N ARG A 127 13.36 6.64 20.56
CA ARG A 127 12.14 7.43 20.75
C ARG A 127 10.89 6.63 20.39
N SER A 128 10.13 6.25 21.41
CA SER A 128 8.69 6.00 21.28
C SER A 128 8.02 7.34 20.99
N THR A 129 8.02 7.78 19.74
CA THR A 129 7.07 8.80 19.30
C THR A 129 5.84 8.07 18.83
N THR A 130 4.94 7.81 19.77
CA THR A 130 3.54 8.18 19.61
C THR A 130 3.42 9.26 18.53
N MET A 131 2.66 9.04 17.44
CA MET A 131 2.41 10.15 16.50
C MET A 131 1.85 11.31 17.30
N GLY A 132 2.68 12.31 17.58
CA GLY A 132 2.22 13.63 17.91
C GLY A 132 1.73 14.23 16.62
N LEU A 133 0.56 13.78 16.14
CA LEU A 133 -0.20 14.56 15.17
C LEU A 133 -0.26 15.95 15.78
N LEU A 134 0.18 16.96 15.02
CA LEU A 134 0.23 18.34 15.51
C LEU A 134 -1.19 18.67 15.96
N ALA A 135 -1.37 18.79 17.27
CA ALA A 135 -2.64 18.98 17.97
C ALA A 135 -3.20 20.39 17.72
N SER A 136 -3.35 20.77 16.45
CA SER A 136 -3.74 22.12 16.05
C SER A 136 -5.19 22.23 15.59
N SER A 137 -6.02 21.19 15.75
CA SER A 137 -7.46 21.42 15.81
C SER A 137 -8.11 20.44 16.78
N SER A 138 -9.00 20.99 17.61
CA SER A 138 -9.88 20.29 18.56
C SER A 138 -10.74 19.18 17.94
N ASP A 139 -10.72 19.03 16.61
CA ASP A 139 -11.51 18.05 15.85
C ASP A 139 -10.77 16.72 15.63
N TRP A 140 -9.50 16.64 16.04
CA TRP A 140 -8.67 15.45 15.95
C TRP A 140 -8.40 14.93 17.36
N LEU A 141 -9.38 14.24 17.96
CA LEU A 141 -9.10 13.40 19.13
C LEU A 141 -8.30 12.18 18.68
N VAL A 142 -6.99 12.39 18.50
CA VAL A 142 -6.00 11.37 18.22
C VAL A 142 -5.68 10.70 19.54
N ASN A 143 -6.38 9.60 19.81
CA ASN A 143 -5.78 8.60 20.67
C ASN A 143 -4.67 7.94 19.85
N SER A 144 -3.46 8.04 20.35
CA SER A 144 -2.34 7.35 19.75
C SER A 144 -2.41 5.86 20.05
N ILE A 145 -2.31 5.06 19.01
CA ILE A 145 -1.99 3.65 19.15
C ILE A 145 -0.45 3.57 19.26
N PRO A 146 0.12 2.63 20.05
CA PRO A 146 1.57 2.41 20.07
C PRO A 146 2.14 2.35 18.65
N GLY A 147 3.30 2.99 18.45
CA GLY A 147 4.08 2.81 17.23
C GLY A 147 4.58 1.38 17.11
N LEU A 148 4.98 0.98 15.89
CA LEU A 148 5.64 -0.30 15.67
C LEU A 148 7.17 -0.09 15.63
N SER A 149 7.89 -0.72 16.57
CA SER A 149 9.35 -0.61 16.64
C SER A 149 10.04 -1.49 15.59
N SER A 150 11.23 -1.09 15.16
CA SER A 150 12.07 -1.85 14.22
C SER A 150 12.59 -3.19 14.77
N ASP A 151 12.60 -3.37 16.09
CA ASP A 151 12.97 -4.60 16.79
C ASP A 151 11.75 -5.39 17.32
N HIS A 152 10.55 -5.08 16.82
CA HIS A 152 9.31 -5.67 17.30
C HIS A 152 9.32 -7.22 17.19
N PRO A 153 8.80 -7.96 18.20
CA PRO A 153 8.72 -9.41 18.14
C PRO A 153 8.03 -9.95 16.88
N GLY A 154 8.63 -10.97 16.26
CA GLY A 154 8.11 -11.57 15.04
C GLY A 154 8.41 -10.77 13.76
N CYS A 155 9.15 -9.66 13.87
CA CYS A 155 9.52 -8.91 12.68
C CYS A 155 10.42 -9.73 11.74
N VAL A 156 10.23 -9.55 10.42
CA VAL A 156 10.93 -10.30 9.38
C VAL A 156 11.84 -9.37 8.57
N GLU A 157 13.14 -9.47 8.82
CA GLU A 157 14.19 -8.80 8.06
C GLU A 157 15.32 -9.80 7.79
N ARG A 158 15.33 -10.36 6.58
CA ARG A 158 16.32 -11.38 6.20
C ARG A 158 17.49 -10.83 5.39
N ARG A 159 17.47 -9.56 5.00
CA ARG A 159 18.56 -8.95 4.24
C ARG A 159 19.82 -8.83 5.12
N PRO A 160 21.01 -9.09 4.57
CA PRO A 160 22.25 -9.03 5.33
C PRO A 160 22.50 -7.61 5.84
N ASN A 161 23.16 -7.50 6.99
CA ASN A 161 23.58 -6.24 7.61
C ASN A 161 22.42 -5.30 8.02
N ARG A 162 21.22 -5.83 8.22
CA ARG A 162 20.07 -5.10 8.78
C ARG A 162 19.70 -5.73 10.13
N PRO A 163 20.23 -5.20 11.25
CA PRO A 163 20.00 -5.78 12.59
C PRO A 163 18.57 -5.55 13.11
N VAL A 164 17.82 -4.65 12.45
CA VAL A 164 16.45 -4.29 12.77
C VAL A 164 15.65 -4.20 11.48
N CYS A 165 14.34 -4.32 11.60
CA CYS A 165 13.44 -4.29 10.46
C CYS A 165 13.26 -2.91 9.85
N GLU A 166 13.22 -2.93 8.53
CA GLU A 166 12.80 -1.80 7.71
C GLU A 166 11.40 -2.09 7.15
N TYR A 167 10.39 -1.45 7.72
CA TYR A 167 9.00 -1.56 7.26
C TYR A 167 8.69 -0.66 6.05
N ASP A 168 9.57 -0.62 5.05
CA ASP A 168 9.44 0.28 3.90
C ASP A 168 8.07 0.17 3.19
N GLY A 169 7.53 1.30 2.74
CA GLY A 169 6.17 1.42 2.20
C GLY A 169 5.21 2.10 3.17
N ARG A 170 4.13 1.39 3.54
CA ARG A 170 3.08 1.88 4.45
C ARG A 170 2.52 0.78 5.33
N PHE A 171 2.01 1.18 6.49
CA PHE A 171 1.12 0.32 7.28
C PHE A 171 -0.32 0.41 6.78
N SER A 172 -1.15 -0.50 7.28
CA SER A 172 -2.61 -0.44 7.21
C SER A 172 -3.21 -0.91 8.53
N LEU A 173 -4.31 -0.29 8.95
CA LEU A 173 -5.05 -0.64 10.15
C LEU A 173 -6.45 -1.13 9.74
N ALA A 174 -6.86 -2.27 10.29
CA ALA A 174 -8.19 -2.80 10.08
C ALA A 174 -8.88 -3.15 11.40
N LYS A 175 -10.21 -3.08 11.39
CA LYS A 175 -11.06 -3.59 12.45
C LYS A 175 -11.70 -4.90 11.99
N LEU A 176 -11.72 -5.88 12.88
CA LEU A 176 -12.38 -7.16 12.65
C LEU A 176 -13.12 -7.57 13.91
N GLY A 177 -14.41 -7.25 13.97
CA GLY A 177 -15.16 -7.29 15.23
C GLY A 177 -14.48 -6.38 16.26
N ASN A 178 -14.12 -6.96 17.41
CA ASN A 178 -13.46 -6.21 18.49
C ASN A 178 -11.94 -6.10 18.33
N ALA A 179 -11.34 -6.82 17.37
CA ALA A 179 -9.90 -6.79 17.15
C ALA A 179 -9.49 -5.58 16.31
N THR A 180 -8.36 -4.96 16.68
CA THR A 180 -7.63 -4.02 15.81
C THR A 180 -6.40 -4.72 15.28
N LEU A 181 -6.20 -4.69 13.97
CA LEU A 181 -5.13 -5.39 13.27
C LEU A 181 -4.22 -4.36 12.60
N LEU A 182 -2.91 -4.59 12.66
CA LEU A 182 -1.88 -3.82 11.99
C LEU A 182 -1.22 -4.68 10.93
N TYR A 183 -1.22 -4.21 9.69
CA TYR A 183 -0.51 -4.84 8.58
C TYR A 183 0.76 -4.06 8.28
N ALA A 184 1.88 -4.78 8.22
CA ALA A 184 3.20 -4.24 7.98
C ALA A 184 3.96 -5.10 6.98
N ARG A 185 4.88 -4.50 6.21
CA ARG A 185 5.75 -5.25 5.30
C ARG A 185 6.83 -6.00 6.07
N GLY A 186 7.14 -7.22 5.64
CA GLY A 186 8.35 -7.95 5.98
C GLY A 186 9.26 -8.15 4.75
N ASN A 187 10.57 -8.23 4.99
CA ASN A 187 11.58 -8.52 3.97
C ASN A 187 12.04 -9.98 4.12
N THR A 188 11.47 -10.88 3.32
CA THR A 188 11.61 -12.33 3.51
C THR A 188 12.75 -12.95 2.70
N ASN A 189 13.27 -12.26 1.69
CA ASN A 189 14.40 -12.74 0.89
C ASN A 189 15.72 -12.09 1.36
N PRO A 190 16.79 -12.88 1.57
CA PRO A 190 18.07 -12.33 2.00
C PRO A 190 18.83 -11.56 0.92
N VAL A 191 18.53 -11.76 -0.37
CA VAL A 191 19.29 -11.11 -1.45
C VAL A 191 18.62 -9.81 -1.88
N SER A 192 17.40 -9.93 -2.40
CA SER A 192 16.59 -8.82 -2.92
C SER A 192 15.17 -9.34 -3.21
N GLY A 193 14.18 -8.45 -3.25
CA GLY A 193 12.78 -8.84 -3.43
C GLY A 193 12.21 -9.58 -2.22
N GLY A 194 11.23 -10.46 -2.46
CA GLY A 194 10.58 -11.26 -1.42
C GLY A 194 9.89 -10.42 -0.35
N ARG A 195 9.25 -9.33 -0.76
CA ARG A 195 8.43 -8.50 0.14
C ARG A 195 7.13 -9.24 0.43
N ALA A 196 6.77 -9.33 1.71
CA ALA A 196 5.53 -9.98 2.15
C ALA A 196 4.79 -9.09 3.15
N VAL A 197 3.53 -9.43 3.42
CA VAL A 197 2.73 -8.75 4.43
C VAL A 197 2.70 -9.58 5.70
N THR A 198 2.87 -8.90 6.82
CA THR A 198 2.75 -9.44 8.17
C THR A 198 1.63 -8.73 8.91
N ILE A 199 1.05 -9.38 9.90
CA ILE A 199 -0.04 -8.90 10.72
C ILE A 199 0.33 -8.96 12.20
N SER A 200 -0.08 -7.95 12.96
CA SER A 200 -0.13 -7.95 14.41
C SER A 200 -1.53 -7.58 14.89
N THR A 201 -1.90 -8.07 16.07
CA THR A 201 -3.17 -7.72 16.74
C THR A 201 -2.89 -6.85 17.94
N LEU A 202 -3.70 -5.81 18.14
CA LEU A 202 -3.65 -4.97 19.32
C LEU A 202 -4.24 -5.70 20.52
N VAL A 203 -3.45 -5.89 21.58
CA VAL A 203 -3.85 -6.53 22.83
C VAL A 203 -3.38 -5.65 23.98
N LYS A 204 -4.31 -5.24 24.87
CA LYS A 204 -4.01 -4.39 26.04
C LYS A 204 -3.16 -3.14 25.71
N ASN A 205 -3.48 -2.45 24.60
CA ASN A 205 -2.74 -1.29 24.08
C ASN A 205 -1.29 -1.57 23.65
N GLU A 206 -0.97 -2.81 23.29
CA GLU A 206 0.32 -3.20 22.73
C GLU A 206 0.12 -4.08 21.48
N TRP A 207 1.06 -4.00 20.55
CA TRP A 207 1.05 -4.87 19.37
C TRP A 207 1.59 -6.26 19.74
N GLY A 208 0.81 -7.31 19.48
CA GLY A 208 1.29 -8.68 19.60
C GLY A 208 2.41 -9.00 18.58
N PRO A 209 3.02 -10.19 18.63
CA PRO A 209 4.04 -10.58 17.68
C PRO A 209 3.54 -10.53 16.23
N LEU A 210 4.39 -10.05 15.32
CA LEU A 210 4.11 -10.07 13.88
C LEU A 210 4.13 -11.50 13.36
N ARG A 211 3.21 -11.81 12.44
CA ARG A 211 3.13 -13.09 11.74
C ARG A 211 2.87 -12.86 10.26
N PRO A 212 3.40 -13.68 9.34
CA PRO A 212 3.06 -13.56 7.92
C PRO A 212 1.57 -13.85 7.71
N ILE A 213 0.95 -13.11 6.79
CA ILE A 213 -0.36 -13.52 6.24
C ILE A 213 -0.15 -14.64 5.21
N THR A 214 -1.19 -15.40 4.92
CA THR A 214 -1.17 -16.45 3.90
C THR A 214 -2.31 -16.29 2.91
N PHE A 215 -2.09 -16.75 1.67
CA PHE A 215 -3.12 -16.78 0.63
C PHE A 215 -3.48 -18.21 0.27
N GLN A 216 -4.73 -18.44 -0.07
CA GLN A 216 -5.12 -19.67 -0.76
C GLN A 216 -4.55 -19.75 -2.18
N PRO A 217 -4.46 -20.96 -2.78
CA PRO A 217 -4.06 -21.12 -4.16
C PRO A 217 -4.88 -20.27 -5.12
N SER A 218 -4.21 -19.47 -5.95
CA SER A 218 -4.84 -18.61 -6.97
C SER A 218 -4.48 -19.04 -8.39
N PRO A 219 -5.15 -18.54 -9.43
CA PRO A 219 -4.76 -18.80 -10.80
C PRO A 219 -3.40 -18.15 -11.16
N LYS A 220 -2.73 -18.75 -12.14
CA LYS A 220 -1.51 -18.18 -12.75
C LYS A 220 -1.72 -16.73 -13.21
N PRO A 221 -0.69 -15.87 -13.13
CA PRO A 221 0.67 -16.17 -12.67
C PRO A 221 0.87 -16.01 -11.16
N PHE A 222 -0.17 -15.64 -10.39
CA PHE A 222 -0.05 -15.31 -8.96
C PHE A 222 -0.27 -16.52 -8.06
N ASP A 223 -0.33 -17.73 -8.63
CA ASP A 223 -0.38 -18.98 -7.89
C ASP A 223 0.79 -19.08 -6.91
N VAL A 224 1.97 -18.57 -7.23
CA VAL A 224 3.15 -18.60 -6.33
C VAL A 224 2.94 -18.01 -4.93
N LEU A 225 1.92 -17.16 -4.72
CA LEU A 225 1.67 -16.49 -3.43
C LEU A 225 1.19 -17.43 -2.31
N HIS A 226 0.65 -18.61 -2.63
CA HIS A 226 0.19 -19.56 -1.61
C HIS A 226 1.33 -20.36 -0.97
N ASP A 227 2.49 -20.45 -1.65
CA ASP A 227 3.67 -21.17 -1.18
C ASP A 227 4.68 -20.14 -0.65
N PRO A 228 4.94 -20.08 0.67
CA PRO A 228 5.85 -19.09 1.25
C PRO A 228 7.27 -19.15 0.69
N ASN A 229 7.76 -20.32 0.27
CA ASN A 229 9.11 -20.45 -0.28
C ASN A 229 9.18 -19.85 -1.69
N LYS A 230 8.18 -20.14 -2.53
CA LYS A 230 8.09 -19.55 -3.87
C LYS A 230 7.80 -18.06 -3.82
N ALA A 231 6.85 -17.64 -2.99
CA ALA A 231 6.51 -16.23 -2.80
C ALA A 231 7.75 -15.40 -2.41
N ARG A 232 8.58 -15.91 -1.50
CA ARG A 232 9.85 -15.28 -1.11
C ARG A 232 10.82 -15.09 -2.29
N GLU A 233 10.84 -16.01 -3.25
CA GLU A 233 11.82 -16.02 -4.34
C GLU A 233 11.33 -15.31 -5.60
N GLU A 234 10.02 -15.28 -5.81
CA GLU A 234 9.41 -14.89 -7.08
C GLU A 234 8.45 -13.70 -6.98
N ALA A 235 8.01 -13.36 -5.78
CA ALA A 235 6.97 -12.35 -5.57
C ALA A 235 7.38 -11.24 -4.61
N ASP A 236 6.80 -10.08 -4.86
CA ASP A 236 6.91 -8.90 -4.04
C ASP A 236 5.51 -8.34 -3.78
N VAL A 237 5.00 -8.54 -2.57
CA VAL A 237 3.81 -7.85 -2.07
C VAL A 237 4.27 -6.63 -1.29
N TYR A 238 4.07 -5.43 -1.87
CA TYR A 238 4.71 -4.21 -1.38
C TYR A 238 4.15 -3.75 -0.02
N PHE A 239 2.84 -3.86 0.17
CA PHE A 239 2.12 -3.73 1.44
C PHE A 239 0.71 -4.34 1.30
N GLY A 240 -0.05 -4.42 2.39
CA GLY A 240 -1.47 -4.76 2.35
C GLY A 240 -2.31 -3.56 2.78
N ALA A 241 -3.18 -3.07 1.90
CA ALA A 241 -4.23 -2.11 2.24
C ALA A 241 -5.48 -2.91 2.62
N VAL A 242 -5.68 -3.13 3.92
CA VAL A 242 -6.71 -4.04 4.44
C VAL A 242 -7.74 -3.25 5.22
N ASN A 243 -9.00 -3.40 4.85
CA ASN A 243 -10.11 -2.63 5.39
C ASN A 243 -11.29 -3.55 5.70
N GLU A 244 -12.20 -3.09 6.55
CA GLU A 244 -13.49 -3.75 6.73
C GLU A 244 -14.21 -3.90 5.39
N ASN A 245 -14.83 -5.06 5.16
CA ASN A 245 -15.61 -5.29 3.95
C ASN A 245 -17.05 -4.75 4.14
N PRO A 246 -17.44 -3.65 3.47
CA PRO A 246 -18.77 -3.07 3.65
C PRO A 246 -19.91 -3.93 3.06
N SER A 247 -19.59 -5.01 2.34
CA SER A 247 -20.59 -5.88 1.70
C SER A 247 -20.92 -7.13 2.51
N VAL A 248 -20.02 -7.57 3.40
CA VAL A 248 -20.20 -8.76 4.25
C VAL A 248 -19.60 -8.47 5.63
N PRO A 249 -20.43 -8.14 6.64
CA PRO A 249 -19.98 -7.85 7.99
C PRO A 249 -19.11 -8.98 8.57
N GLY A 250 -18.11 -8.62 9.37
CA GLY A 250 -17.19 -9.58 9.98
C GLY A 250 -16.15 -10.16 9.01
N THR A 251 -15.96 -9.54 7.85
CA THR A 251 -14.89 -9.90 6.91
C THR A 251 -14.06 -8.67 6.55
N LEU A 252 -12.85 -8.92 6.08
CA LEU A 252 -11.92 -7.91 5.57
C LEU A 252 -11.77 -8.04 4.07
N LEU A 253 -11.53 -6.90 3.43
CA LEU A 253 -11.09 -6.81 2.04
C LEU A 253 -9.65 -6.29 2.02
N GLY A 254 -8.73 -7.08 1.46
CA GLY A 254 -7.33 -6.71 1.32
C GLY A 254 -6.98 -6.39 -0.13
N LEU A 255 -6.27 -5.28 -0.35
CA LEU A 255 -5.65 -4.91 -1.62
C LEU A 255 -4.13 -5.02 -1.51
N PHE A 256 -3.54 -5.78 -2.42
CA PHE A 256 -2.13 -6.19 -2.36
C PHE A 256 -1.42 -5.82 -3.65
N PRO A 257 -0.73 -4.65 -3.70
CA PRO A 257 0.14 -4.30 -4.81
C PRO A 257 1.26 -5.35 -4.93
N THR A 258 1.20 -6.15 -5.98
CA THR A 258 2.04 -7.35 -6.13
C THR A 258 2.79 -7.32 -7.45
N ALA A 259 4.09 -7.55 -7.39
CA ALA A 259 4.96 -7.74 -8.55
C ALA A 259 5.56 -9.15 -8.56
N LEU A 260 5.59 -9.75 -9.74
CA LEU A 260 6.36 -10.93 -10.10
C LEU A 260 7.36 -10.51 -11.19
N LYS A 261 8.32 -11.37 -11.55
CA LYS A 261 9.20 -11.11 -12.70
C LYS A 261 8.42 -10.84 -13.99
N THR A 262 7.29 -11.52 -14.19
CA THR A 262 6.53 -11.52 -15.45
C THR A 262 5.22 -10.74 -15.41
N ALA A 263 4.75 -10.29 -14.24
CA ALA A 263 3.45 -9.65 -14.10
C ALA A 263 3.41 -8.71 -12.89
N ALA A 264 2.55 -7.71 -12.92
CA ALA A 264 2.25 -6.89 -11.75
C ALA A 264 0.77 -6.50 -11.72
N SER A 265 0.19 -6.45 -10.54
CA SER A 265 -1.22 -6.13 -10.35
C SER A 265 -1.51 -5.66 -8.93
N ILE A 266 -2.56 -4.85 -8.77
CA ILE A 266 -3.25 -4.74 -7.50
C ILE A 266 -4.14 -5.97 -7.38
N LEU A 267 -3.78 -6.87 -6.46
CA LEU A 267 -4.59 -8.04 -6.15
C LEU A 267 -5.63 -7.72 -5.09
N MET A 268 -6.74 -8.45 -5.10
CA MET A 268 -7.81 -8.34 -4.11
C MET A 268 -8.12 -9.72 -3.53
N ALA A 269 -8.19 -9.83 -2.20
CA ALA A 269 -8.57 -11.05 -1.49
C ALA A 269 -9.40 -10.69 -0.24
N VAL A 270 -10.12 -11.68 0.31
CA VAL A 270 -10.95 -11.51 1.51
C VAL A 270 -10.48 -12.40 2.64
N SER A 271 -10.77 -12.01 3.88
CA SER A 271 -10.45 -12.79 5.08
C SER A 271 -11.55 -12.68 6.13
N CYS A 272 -11.77 -13.71 6.96
CA CYS A 272 -12.62 -13.64 8.16
C CYS A 272 -11.83 -13.56 9.47
N ASP A 273 -10.51 -13.69 9.44
CA ASP A 273 -9.66 -13.71 10.64
C ASP A 273 -8.48 -12.72 10.57
N GLY A 274 -8.26 -12.11 9.41
CA GLY A 274 -7.19 -11.16 9.13
C GLY A 274 -5.83 -11.78 8.81
N SER A 275 -5.63 -13.08 9.05
CA SER A 275 -4.35 -13.76 8.79
C SER A 275 -4.37 -14.65 7.55
N HIS A 276 -5.51 -15.28 7.25
CA HIS A 276 -5.68 -16.17 6.11
C HIS A 276 -6.60 -15.50 5.09
N PHE A 277 -6.08 -15.26 3.89
CA PHE A 277 -6.80 -14.61 2.80
C PHE A 277 -7.18 -15.63 1.73
N SER A 278 -8.33 -15.40 1.10
CA SER A 278 -8.80 -16.17 -0.04
C SER A 278 -7.82 -16.11 -1.21
N ALA A 279 -8.09 -16.90 -2.25
CA ALA A 279 -7.33 -16.85 -3.49
C ALA A 279 -7.37 -15.42 -4.07
N PRO A 280 -6.24 -14.71 -4.18
CA PRO A 280 -6.24 -13.36 -4.71
C PRO A 280 -6.69 -13.32 -6.18
N ILE A 281 -7.49 -12.32 -6.52
CA ILE A 281 -7.85 -12.01 -7.90
C ILE A 281 -7.17 -10.72 -8.36
N ARG A 282 -6.88 -10.63 -9.66
CA ARG A 282 -6.33 -9.40 -10.27
C ARG A 282 -7.42 -8.36 -10.37
N LEU A 283 -7.38 -7.32 -9.52
CA LEU A 283 -8.34 -6.22 -9.56
C LEU A 283 -7.96 -5.19 -10.62
N PHE A 284 -6.68 -4.82 -10.66
CA PHE A 284 -6.16 -3.78 -11.52
C PHE A 284 -4.77 -4.17 -12.04
N GLU A 285 -4.63 -4.26 -13.35
CA GLU A 285 -3.34 -4.58 -13.99
C GLU A 285 -2.35 -3.42 -13.90
N SER A 286 -1.10 -3.73 -13.58
CA SER A 286 -0.04 -2.75 -13.36
C SER A 286 1.26 -3.17 -14.06
N SER A 287 2.29 -2.35 -13.90
CA SER A 287 3.66 -2.66 -14.29
C SER A 287 4.55 -2.71 -13.07
N HIS A 288 5.76 -3.26 -13.22
CA HIS A 288 6.78 -3.18 -12.19
C HIS A 288 8.13 -2.83 -12.80
N VAL A 289 9.04 -2.33 -11.97
CA VAL A 289 10.43 -2.08 -12.30
C VAL A 289 11.30 -2.69 -11.21
N GLY A 290 12.06 -3.73 -11.54
CA GLY A 290 12.94 -4.39 -10.58
C GLY A 290 12.21 -4.95 -9.35
N GLY A 291 11.01 -5.51 -9.54
CA GLY A 291 10.16 -6.04 -8.47
C GLY A 291 9.36 -4.99 -7.70
N GLU A 292 9.42 -3.71 -8.10
CA GLU A 292 8.59 -2.65 -7.49
C GLU A 292 7.42 -2.30 -8.41
N ILE A 293 6.21 -2.52 -7.92
CA ILE A 293 4.98 -2.19 -8.64
C ILE A 293 4.79 -0.67 -8.73
N VAL A 294 4.39 -0.18 -9.91
CA VAL A 294 4.29 1.25 -10.20
C VAL A 294 2.98 1.89 -9.73
N ASP A 295 1.94 1.09 -9.53
CA ASP A 295 0.64 1.52 -9.03
C ASP A 295 0.45 0.97 -7.61
N HIS A 296 -0.04 1.79 -6.69
CA HIS A 296 -0.27 1.40 -5.30
C HIS A 296 -1.77 1.42 -4.98
N ALA A 297 -2.22 0.48 -4.15
CA ALA A 297 -3.55 0.54 -3.56
C ALA A 297 -3.65 1.73 -2.60
N VAL A 298 -4.78 2.41 -2.63
CA VAL A 298 -5.16 3.34 -1.56
C VAL A 298 -5.70 2.51 -0.40
N ASP A 299 -5.33 2.89 0.82
CA ASP A 299 -5.80 2.23 2.02
C ASP A 299 -7.06 2.90 2.53
N GLY A 300 -8.18 2.22 2.45
CA GLY A 300 -9.48 2.81 2.69
C GLY A 300 -10.48 2.44 1.61
N ILE A 301 -11.74 2.38 2.02
CA ILE A 301 -12.88 2.08 1.15
C ILE A 301 -13.94 3.15 1.40
N SER A 302 -14.59 3.60 0.34
CA SER A 302 -15.79 4.42 0.46
C SER A 302 -17.02 3.71 -0.13
N VAL A 303 -18.19 4.20 0.25
CA VAL A 303 -19.47 3.65 -0.17
C VAL A 303 -20.31 4.80 -0.72
N ASP A 304 -20.89 4.59 -1.90
CA ASP A 304 -21.80 5.53 -2.56
C ASP A 304 -23.08 4.80 -2.97
N GLY A 305 -24.12 4.88 -2.13
CA GLY A 305 -25.33 4.09 -2.30
C GLY A 305 -25.03 2.58 -2.28
N ASP A 306 -25.36 1.90 -3.37
CA ASP A 306 -25.12 0.47 -3.56
C ASP A 306 -23.74 0.13 -4.11
N ASP A 307 -22.87 1.12 -4.33
CA ASP A 307 -21.53 0.90 -4.83
C ASP A 307 -20.48 0.94 -3.71
N VAL A 308 -19.56 -0.01 -3.76
CA VAL A 308 -18.33 -0.02 -2.97
C VAL A 308 -17.20 0.50 -3.86
N LEU A 309 -16.52 1.54 -3.39
CA LEU A 309 -15.51 2.24 -4.16
C LEU A 309 -14.10 1.95 -3.61
N LEU A 310 -13.26 1.44 -4.49
CA LEU A 310 -11.84 1.15 -4.25
C LEU A 310 -10.99 2.13 -5.05
N TYR A 311 -9.77 2.41 -4.58
CA TYR A 311 -8.92 3.42 -5.22
C TYR A 311 -7.51 2.90 -5.46
N VAL A 312 -6.94 3.34 -6.59
CA VAL A 312 -5.58 3.04 -6.99
C VAL A 312 -4.85 4.35 -7.26
N HIS A 313 -3.70 4.54 -6.63
CA HIS A 313 -2.76 5.59 -6.96
C HIS A 313 -1.84 5.08 -8.05
N ALA A 314 -2.10 5.50 -9.28
CA ALA A 314 -1.48 4.95 -10.47
C ALA A 314 -0.30 5.81 -10.92
N GLY A 315 0.85 5.20 -11.19
CA GLY A 315 2.10 5.89 -11.50
C GLY A 315 2.66 6.63 -10.29
N VAL A 316 2.87 5.92 -9.17
CA VAL A 316 3.36 6.50 -7.92
C VAL A 316 4.74 7.12 -8.13
N PRO A 317 4.93 8.41 -7.74
CA PRO A 317 6.23 9.07 -7.83
C PRO A 317 7.31 8.32 -7.05
N GLY A 318 8.51 8.25 -7.63
CA GLY A 318 9.69 7.63 -7.02
C GLY A 318 9.89 6.14 -7.30
N VAL A 319 8.88 5.43 -7.84
CA VAL A 319 9.05 4.02 -8.24
C VAL A 319 9.88 3.90 -9.53
N PHE A 320 9.73 4.86 -10.44
CA PHE A 320 10.43 4.84 -11.72
C PHE A 320 11.92 5.22 -11.61
N GLU A 321 12.43 5.54 -10.43
CA GLU A 321 13.83 5.99 -10.28
C GLU A 321 14.88 4.91 -10.52
N LYS A 322 14.48 3.65 -10.37
CA LYS A 322 15.33 2.51 -10.72
C LYS A 322 15.45 2.31 -12.22
N THR A 323 14.62 2.99 -13.02
CA THR A 323 14.78 3.01 -14.47
C THR A 323 16.05 3.78 -14.83
N CYS A 324 16.76 3.29 -15.84
CA CYS A 324 18.00 3.91 -16.31
C CYS A 324 17.79 5.38 -16.73
N ALA A 325 16.60 5.72 -17.22
CA ALA A 325 16.24 7.08 -17.63
C ALA A 325 16.26 8.09 -16.47
N PHE A 326 15.80 7.70 -15.28
CA PHE A 326 15.84 8.58 -14.11
C PHE A 326 17.28 8.77 -13.59
N LYS A 327 18.08 7.70 -13.56
CA LYS A 327 19.50 7.76 -13.18
C LYS A 327 20.33 8.65 -14.11
N ALA A 328 19.96 8.73 -15.39
CA ALA A 328 20.60 9.61 -16.36
C ALA A 328 20.26 11.09 -16.14
N LEU A 329 19.07 11.40 -15.63
CA LEU A 329 18.60 12.76 -15.32
C LEU A 329 19.14 13.31 -13.98
N HIS A 330 19.43 12.42 -13.03
CA HIS A 330 19.96 12.77 -11.71
C HIS A 330 21.28 12.04 -11.41
N PRO A 331 22.39 12.42 -12.09
CA PRO A 331 23.69 11.81 -11.82
C PRO A 331 24.12 12.02 -10.37
N LYS A 332 24.87 11.05 -9.83
CA LYS A 332 25.51 11.17 -8.51
C LYS A 332 26.36 12.45 -8.43
N PRO A 333 26.52 13.05 -7.24
CA PRO A 333 27.43 14.19 -7.05
C PRO A 333 28.81 13.87 -7.62
N GLY A 334 29.31 14.72 -8.52
CA GLY A 334 30.62 14.55 -9.20
C GLY A 334 30.56 13.96 -10.61
N VAL A 335 29.42 13.46 -11.09
CA VAL A 335 29.26 13.04 -12.49
C VAL A 335 28.69 14.21 -13.30
N LYS A 336 29.41 14.66 -14.33
CA LYS A 336 28.97 15.75 -15.21
C LYS A 336 27.62 15.37 -15.84
N LYS A 337 26.61 16.25 -15.69
CA LYS A 337 25.33 16.15 -16.39
C LYS A 337 25.61 16.20 -17.89
N HIS A 338 25.59 15.06 -18.57
CA HIS A 338 25.43 15.06 -20.02
C HIS A 338 23.97 15.45 -20.33
N ASN A 339 23.78 16.23 -21.39
CA ASN A 339 22.50 16.78 -21.85
C ASN A 339 21.49 15.68 -22.21
N VAL A 340 20.91 15.01 -21.22
CA VAL A 340 19.75 14.12 -21.37
C VAL A 340 18.52 14.95 -21.04
N THR A 341 18.24 16.00 -21.80
CA THR A 341 17.08 16.89 -21.54
C THR A 341 15.87 16.58 -22.41
N GLU A 342 15.91 15.59 -23.30
CA GLU A 342 14.80 15.38 -24.23
C GLU A 342 14.23 13.95 -24.14
N ASN A 343 12.95 13.91 -23.75
CA ASN A 343 11.94 12.87 -24.01
C ASN A 343 11.52 11.91 -22.90
N TRP A 344 12.17 11.84 -21.74
CA TRP A 344 11.60 11.04 -20.64
C TRP A 344 10.53 11.82 -19.88
N ARG A 345 9.26 11.60 -20.24
CA ARG A 345 8.10 12.14 -19.55
C ARG A 345 7.63 11.13 -18.52
N GLU A 346 7.97 11.37 -17.25
CA GLU A 346 7.39 10.59 -16.15
C GLU A 346 5.86 10.56 -16.34
N PRO A 347 5.24 9.37 -16.28
CA PRO A 347 3.80 9.26 -16.26
C PRO A 347 3.20 10.24 -15.27
N ARG A 348 2.23 11.05 -15.70
CA ARG A 348 1.42 11.80 -14.73
C ARG A 348 0.77 10.79 -13.80
N SER A 349 0.99 10.98 -12.50
CA SER A 349 0.31 10.22 -11.47
C SER A 349 -1.19 10.52 -11.50
N GLU A 350 -2.00 9.50 -11.19
CA GLU A 350 -3.45 9.59 -11.16
C GLU A 350 -4.01 8.89 -9.94
N LEU A 351 -5.04 9.47 -9.33
CA LEU A 351 -5.92 8.74 -8.42
C LEU A 351 -7.08 8.20 -9.25
N ILE A 352 -7.21 6.87 -9.29
CA ILE A 352 -8.23 6.16 -10.06
C ILE A 352 -9.24 5.57 -9.08
N GLY A 353 -10.53 5.79 -9.35
CA GLY A 353 -11.64 5.15 -8.63
C GLY A 353 -12.15 3.93 -9.41
N LEU A 354 -12.48 2.88 -8.68
CA LEU A 354 -13.06 1.63 -9.15
C LEU A 354 -14.35 1.38 -8.38
N SER A 355 -15.47 1.24 -9.07
CA SER A 355 -16.76 0.93 -8.45
C SER A 355 -17.06 -0.56 -8.61
N ILE A 356 -17.56 -1.19 -7.54
CA ILE A 356 -18.10 -2.54 -7.53
C ILE A 356 -19.46 -2.49 -6.85
N HIS A 357 -20.50 -2.98 -7.53
CA HIS A 357 -21.83 -3.10 -6.92
C HIS A 357 -21.77 -3.99 -5.67
N ARG A 358 -22.31 -3.52 -4.56
CA ARG A 358 -22.22 -4.12 -3.23
C ARG A 358 -22.74 -5.55 -3.21
N GLU A 359 -23.87 -5.82 -3.85
CA GLU A 359 -24.42 -7.19 -3.91
C GLU A 359 -23.50 -8.16 -4.68
N LYS A 360 -22.86 -7.65 -5.74
CA LYS A 360 -21.90 -8.43 -6.54
C LYS A 360 -20.65 -8.72 -5.72
N LEU A 361 -20.16 -7.73 -4.97
CA LEU A 361 -19.05 -7.90 -4.03
C LEU A 361 -19.40 -8.87 -2.90
N ALA A 362 -20.62 -8.80 -2.35
CA ALA A 362 -21.10 -9.70 -1.32
C ALA A 362 -21.17 -11.15 -1.81
N THR A 363 -21.74 -11.37 -2.99
CA THR A 363 -21.83 -12.69 -3.62
C THR A 363 -20.44 -13.28 -3.87
N TRP A 364 -19.54 -12.48 -4.44
CA TRP A 364 -18.15 -12.90 -4.65
C TRP A 364 -17.45 -13.21 -3.32
N THR A 365 -17.60 -12.34 -2.31
CA THR A 365 -17.00 -12.52 -0.97
C THR A 365 -17.45 -13.85 -0.38
N ARG A 366 -18.76 -14.11 -0.29
CA ARG A 366 -19.28 -15.37 0.27
C ARG A 366 -18.73 -16.59 -0.46
N LYS A 367 -18.62 -16.52 -1.79
CA LYS A 367 -18.01 -17.61 -2.58
C LYS A 367 -16.55 -17.84 -2.21
N GLN A 368 -15.76 -16.78 -2.04
CA GLN A 368 -14.37 -16.89 -1.60
C GLN A 368 -14.26 -17.46 -0.17
N MET A 369 -15.17 -17.09 0.74
CA MET A 369 -15.16 -17.57 2.11
C MET A 369 -15.41 -19.08 2.24
N MET A 370 -16.13 -19.70 1.31
CA MET A 370 -16.40 -21.16 1.35
C MET A 370 -15.12 -22.01 1.31
N GLY A 371 -14.03 -21.49 0.72
CA GLY A 371 -12.76 -22.19 0.73
C GLY A 371 -11.98 -22.00 2.03
N LEU A 372 -12.26 -20.96 2.82
CA LEU A 372 -11.47 -20.59 3.99
C LEU A 372 -11.94 -21.37 5.21
N GLU A 373 -11.02 -22.12 5.82
CA GLU A 373 -11.27 -22.81 7.07
C GLU A 373 -11.67 -21.82 8.17
N GLY A 374 -12.69 -22.17 8.97
CA GLY A 374 -13.13 -21.33 10.09
C GLY A 374 -14.08 -20.17 9.72
N CYS A 375 -14.31 -19.90 8.44
CA CYS A 375 -15.14 -18.78 7.98
C CYS A 375 -16.62 -19.13 7.69
N GLY A 376 -17.06 -20.34 8.08
CA GLY A 376 -18.45 -20.78 7.87
C GLY A 376 -19.45 -20.16 8.87
N PRO A 377 -20.74 -20.06 8.51
CA PRO A 377 -21.78 -19.47 9.37
C PRO A 377 -21.97 -20.18 10.73
N ASP A 378 -21.45 -21.40 10.88
CA ASP A 378 -21.64 -22.25 12.07
C ASP A 378 -20.44 -22.24 13.06
N THR A 379 -19.40 -21.44 12.82
CA THR A 379 -18.23 -21.41 13.73
C THR A 379 -18.46 -20.64 15.02
N SER A 380 -19.51 -19.82 15.09
CA SER A 380 -19.92 -19.14 16.33
C SER A 380 -20.46 -20.10 17.40
N ARG A 381 -20.97 -21.27 17.01
CA ARG A 381 -21.39 -22.33 17.95
C ARG A 381 -20.23 -23.14 18.53
N ARG A 382 -19.12 -23.27 17.81
CA ARG A 382 -17.96 -24.07 18.26
C ARG A 382 -17.02 -23.35 19.23
N ARG A 383 -17.10 -22.01 19.37
CA ARG A 383 -16.25 -21.23 20.30
C ARG A 383 -16.87 -21.01 21.69
N ARG A 384 -17.97 -21.70 22.02
CA ARG A 384 -18.64 -21.61 23.34
C ARG A 384 -18.52 -22.88 24.20
N ASN A 385 -17.68 -23.84 23.81
CA ASN A 385 -17.37 -25.02 24.62
C ASN A 385 -15.92 -24.98 25.09
#